data_AF-A0A0S3SJL0-F1
#
_entry.id   AF-A0A0S3SJL0-F1
#
_cell.length_a   1.000
_cell.length_b   1.000
_cell.length_c   1.000
_cell.angle_alpha   90.00
_cell.angle_beta   90.00
_cell.angle_gamma   90.00
#
_symmetry.space_group_name_H-M   'P 1'
#
loop_
_entity.id
_entity.type
_entity.pdbx_description
1 polymer ?
#
loop_
_entity_poly.entity_id
_entity_poly.type
_entity_poly.pdbx_seq_one_letter_code
_entity_poly.pdbx_strand_id
1 'polypeptide(L)'
;MIAHSSEFENIAIREEEENELEMLARTSCPLEIKLYISRGSMDSFSLVSDAAYISASLARITRALFGICLRRGWCEMTLLMLEYSKAVDRQVWPHQHSLRQFDNHLSAEIFRKLEECGADLDRLFETEEKGIGGINSVCTKGRGCSF
;
A
#
# COMPACT_ATOMS: atom_id res chain seq x y z
N MET A 1 8.91 11.01 -11.09
CA MET A 1 10.33 10.74 -10.76
C MET A 1 10.67 9.26 -10.87
N ILE A 2 9.92 8.36 -10.24
CA ILE A 2 10.19 6.90 -10.35
C ILE A 2 9.70 6.33 -11.69
N ALA A 3 8.51 6.70 -12.16
CA ALA A 3 7.96 6.24 -13.45
C ALA A 3 8.75 6.68 -14.71
N HIS A 4 9.75 7.56 -14.56
CA HIS A 4 10.66 7.96 -15.65
C HIS A 4 12.04 7.29 -15.51
N SER A 5 12.17 6.26 -14.68
CA SER A 5 13.41 5.49 -14.58
C SER A 5 13.67 4.75 -15.89
N SER A 6 14.94 4.73 -16.33
CA SER A 6 15.36 3.95 -17.49
C SER A 6 15.13 2.44 -17.32
N GLU A 7 14.89 1.95 -16.10
CA GLU A 7 14.49 0.55 -15.88
C GLU A 7 13.09 0.21 -16.46
N PHE A 8 12.23 1.20 -16.73
CA PHE A 8 10.88 0.98 -17.27
C PHE A 8 10.78 1.26 -18.78
N GLU A 9 11.86 1.68 -19.44
CA GLU A 9 11.86 2.12 -20.84
C GLU A 9 11.59 0.98 -21.83
N ASN A 10 11.81 -0.27 -21.41
CA ASN A 10 11.56 -1.46 -22.22
C ASN A 10 10.18 -2.10 -21.99
N ILE A 11 9.35 -1.51 -21.12
CA ILE A 11 7.98 -2.00 -20.89
C ILE A 11 7.09 -1.38 -21.95
N ALA A 12 6.59 -2.21 -22.86
CA ALA A 12 5.71 -1.79 -23.95
C ALA A 12 4.30 -2.35 -23.73
N ILE A 13 3.30 -1.49 -23.90
CA ILE A 13 1.89 -1.87 -23.83
C ILE A 13 1.55 -2.71 -25.07
N ARG A 14 1.00 -3.90 -24.87
CA ARG A 14 0.50 -4.78 -25.94
C ARG A 14 -0.99 -4.55 -26.16
N GLU A 15 -1.46 -4.65 -27.41
CA GLU A 15 -2.90 -4.46 -27.75
C GLU A 15 -3.82 -5.43 -26.96
N GLU A 16 -3.34 -6.64 -26.67
CA GLU A 16 -4.07 -7.66 -25.92
C GLU A 16 -4.34 -7.28 -24.46
N GLU A 17 -3.54 -6.36 -23.90
CA GLU A 17 -3.56 -5.95 -22.49
C GLU A 17 -4.31 -4.61 -22.29
N GLU A 18 -4.66 -3.92 -23.37
CA GLU A 18 -5.16 -2.53 -23.36
C GLU A 18 -6.48 -2.38 -22.58
N ASN A 19 -7.42 -3.31 -22.78
CA ASN A 19 -8.70 -3.31 -22.05
C ASN A 19 -8.54 -3.55 -20.55
N GLU A 20 -7.61 -4.44 -20.16
CA GLU A 20 -7.32 -4.73 -18.76
C GLU A 20 -6.65 -3.52 -18.10
N LEU A 21 -5.66 -2.93 -18.77
CA LEU A 21 -4.98 -1.71 -18.34
C LEU A 21 -5.93 -0.52 -18.22
N GLU A 22 -6.88 -0.36 -19.15
CA GLU A 22 -7.87 0.72 -19.08
C GLU A 22 -8.82 0.54 -17.89
N MET A 23 -9.29 -0.69 -17.65
CA MET A 23 -10.11 -1.01 -16.48
C MET A 23 -9.33 -0.73 -15.18
N LEU A 24 -8.07 -1.16 -15.13
CA LEU A 24 -7.19 -0.95 -13.98
C LEU A 24 -6.92 0.54 -13.75
N ALA A 25 -6.68 1.33 -14.80
CA ALA A 25 -6.45 2.78 -14.69
C ALA A 25 -7.68 3.54 -14.18
N ARG A 26 -8.90 3.07 -14.51
CA ARG A 26 -10.16 3.64 -14.03
C ARG A 26 -10.45 3.28 -12.57
N THR A 27 -10.08 2.08 -12.14
CA THR A 27 -10.40 1.57 -10.79
C THR A 27 -9.29 1.88 -9.78
N SER A 28 -8.05 1.87 -10.25
CA SER A 28 -6.83 2.18 -9.52
C SER A 28 -6.10 3.30 -10.29
N CYS A 29 -6.10 4.51 -9.71
CA CYS A 29 -5.39 5.73 -10.18
C CYS A 29 -4.13 5.48 -11.06
N PRO A 30 -3.77 6.36 -12.02
CA PRO A 30 -2.92 6.09 -13.20
C PRO A 30 -1.41 5.88 -12.95
N LEU A 31 -1.02 5.30 -11.82
CA LEU A 31 0.36 4.97 -11.51
C LEU A 31 0.46 3.45 -11.38
N GLU A 32 1.29 2.82 -12.21
CA GLU A 32 1.62 1.38 -12.12
C GLU A 32 2.15 0.99 -10.72
N ILE A 33 2.83 1.95 -10.08
CA ILE A 33 3.28 1.88 -8.68
C ILE A 33 2.10 1.66 -7.73
N LYS A 34 0.94 2.27 -8.04
CA LYS A 34 -0.25 2.11 -7.22
C LYS A 34 -0.82 0.71 -7.34
N LEU A 35 -0.90 0.16 -8.55
CA LEU A 35 -1.44 -1.16 -8.85
C LEU A 35 -0.71 -2.28 -8.09
N TYR A 36 0.63 -2.19 -8.03
CA TYR A 36 1.44 -3.16 -7.29
C TYR A 36 1.17 -3.13 -5.77
N ILE A 37 1.09 -1.94 -5.18
CA ILE A 37 0.88 -1.78 -3.74
C ILE A 37 -0.60 -2.03 -3.38
N SER A 38 -1.54 -1.74 -4.29
CA SER A 38 -2.98 -1.96 -4.10
C SER A 38 -3.43 -3.39 -4.36
N ARG A 39 -2.52 -4.30 -4.77
CA ARG A 39 -2.82 -5.71 -5.08
C ARG A 39 -3.97 -5.87 -6.08
N GLY A 40 -3.97 -5.07 -7.14
CA GLY A 40 -4.95 -5.24 -8.22
C GLY A 40 -4.87 -6.66 -8.79
N SER A 41 -6.01 -7.31 -8.99
CA SER A 41 -6.06 -8.61 -9.67
C SER A 41 -5.72 -8.38 -11.14
N MET A 42 -4.62 -8.99 -11.59
CA MET A 42 -4.25 -9.05 -13.01
C MET A 42 -4.47 -10.49 -13.47
N ASP A 43 -5.22 -10.65 -14.56
CA ASP A 43 -5.59 -11.96 -15.11
C ASP A 43 -4.59 -12.39 -16.20
N SER A 44 -3.95 -11.44 -16.90
CA SER A 44 -2.95 -11.76 -17.91
C SER A 44 -1.58 -12.12 -17.31
N PHE A 45 -1.01 -13.25 -17.72
CA PHE A 45 0.30 -13.72 -17.26
C PHE A 45 1.44 -12.74 -17.59
N SER A 46 1.36 -12.07 -18.74
CA SER A 46 2.34 -11.05 -19.13
C SER A 46 2.29 -9.84 -18.19
N LEU A 47 1.10 -9.34 -17.87
CA LEU A 47 0.92 -8.23 -16.93
C LEU A 47 1.39 -8.58 -15.51
N VAL A 48 1.15 -9.81 -15.05
CA VAL A 48 1.68 -10.28 -13.76
C VAL A 48 3.21 -10.28 -13.76
N SER A 49 3.84 -10.74 -14.84
CA SER A 49 5.30 -10.72 -14.99
C SER A 49 5.86 -9.30 -15.04
N ASP A 50 5.22 -8.41 -15.80
CA ASP A 50 5.63 -7.01 -15.93
C ASP A 50 5.45 -6.26 -14.60
N ALA A 51 4.35 -6.49 -13.88
CA ALA A 51 4.11 -5.93 -12.54
C ALA A 51 5.13 -6.43 -11.50
N ALA A 52 5.52 -7.71 -11.55
CA ALA A 52 6.55 -8.27 -10.68
C ALA A 52 7.93 -7.67 -10.97
N TYR A 53 8.26 -7.46 -12.26
CA TYR A 53 9.48 -6.76 -12.66
C TYR A 53 9.46 -5.30 -12.16
N ILE A 54 8.36 -4.58 -12.39
CA ILE A 54 8.19 -3.19 -11.95
C ILE A 54 8.36 -3.07 -10.44
N SER A 55 7.74 -3.97 -9.68
CA SER A 55 7.86 -4.07 -8.23
C SER A 55 9.30 -4.19 -7.75
N ALA A 56 10.04 -5.17 -8.28
CA ALA A 56 11.39 -5.44 -7.85
C ALA A 56 12.31 -4.24 -8.12
N SER A 57 12.12 -3.59 -9.27
CA SER A 57 12.83 -2.37 -9.68
C SER A 57 12.45 -1.18 -8.80
N LEU A 58 11.17 -0.97 -8.54
CA LEU A 58 10.63 0.06 -7.65
C LEU A 58 11.22 -0.05 -6.23
N ALA A 59 11.31 -1.26 -5.67
CA ALA A 59 11.90 -1.48 -4.35
C ALA A 59 13.40 -1.12 -4.30
N ARG A 60 14.14 -1.42 -5.36
CA ARG A 60 15.57 -1.06 -5.48
C ARG A 60 15.75 0.46 -5.61
N ILE A 61 15.01 1.10 -6.51
CA ILE A 61 15.07 2.55 -6.76
C ILE A 61 14.70 3.33 -5.50
N THR A 62 13.62 2.94 -4.82
CA THR A 62 13.14 3.64 -3.61
C THR A 62 14.16 3.56 -2.48
N ARG A 63 14.78 2.40 -2.25
CA ARG A 63 15.87 2.25 -1.26
C ARG A 63 17.11 3.07 -1.63
N ALA A 64 17.47 3.13 -2.91
CA ALA A 64 18.60 3.93 -3.38
C ALA A 64 18.35 5.43 -3.14
N LEU A 65 17.15 5.91 -3.46
CA LEU A 65 16.72 7.30 -3.20
C LEU A 65 16.73 7.62 -1.71
N PHE A 66 16.18 6.73 -0.87
CA PHE A 66 16.24 6.86 0.59
C PHE A 66 17.69 7.02 1.08
N GLY A 67 18.60 6.16 0.60
CA GLY A 67 20.02 6.25 0.96
C GLY A 67 20.69 7.56 0.52
N ILE A 68 20.29 8.12 -0.62
CA ILE A 68 20.79 9.44 -1.09
C ILE A 68 20.27 10.56 -0.18
N CYS A 69 18.97 10.58 0.12
CA CYS A 69 18.35 11.55 1.01
C CYS A 69 19.01 11.54 2.40
N LEU A 70 19.26 10.33 2.93
CA LEU A 70 19.91 10.13 4.23
C LEU A 70 21.35 10.68 4.22
N ARG A 71 22.16 10.37 3.20
CA ARG A 71 23.54 10.88 3.08
C ARG A 71 23.61 12.39 2.91
N ARG A 72 22.60 13.00 2.31
CA ARG A 72 22.50 14.46 2.12
C ARG A 72 21.93 15.21 3.33
N GLY A 73 21.45 14.49 4.35
CA GLY A 73 20.85 15.09 5.55
C GLY A 73 19.51 15.77 5.30
N TRP A 74 18.79 15.39 4.24
CA TRP A 74 17.47 15.96 3.94
C TRP A 74 16.41 15.27 4.78
N CYS A 75 16.21 15.72 6.02
CA CYS A 75 15.35 15.04 7.01
C CYS A 75 13.93 14.77 6.51
N GLU A 76 13.27 15.78 5.96
CA GLU A 76 11.88 15.66 5.46
C GLU A 76 11.77 14.68 4.29
N MET A 77 12.69 14.79 3.31
CA MET A 77 12.71 13.88 2.16
C MET A 77 13.11 12.45 2.57
N THR A 78 13.98 12.30 3.56
CA THR A 78 14.36 10.99 4.12
C THR A 78 13.16 10.31 4.77
N LEU A 79 12.36 11.06 5.54
CA LEU A 79 11.13 10.53 6.15
C LEU A 79 10.13 10.09 5.08
N LEU A 80 9.86 10.95 4.10
CA LEU A 80 8.96 10.63 2.99
C LEU A 80 9.44 9.37 2.23
N MET A 81 10.72 9.31 1.88
CA MET A 81 11.28 8.15 1.16
C MET A 81 11.25 6.88 2.00
N LEU A 82 11.37 6.97 3.33
CA LEU A 82 11.22 5.83 4.23
C LEU A 82 9.79 5.29 4.22
N GLU A 83 8.79 6.17 4.25
CA GLU A 83 7.37 5.79 4.15
C GLU A 83 7.08 5.09 2.81
N TYR A 84 7.58 5.63 1.70
CA TYR A 84 7.48 4.99 0.40
C TYR A 84 8.19 3.63 0.36
N SER A 85 9.39 3.52 0.93
CA SER A 85 10.12 2.25 0.98
C SER A 85 9.34 1.19 1.76
N LYS A 86 8.75 1.55 2.89
CA LYS A 86 7.88 0.65 3.67
C LYS A 86 6.63 0.26 2.87
N ALA A 87 6.03 1.21 2.17
CA ALA A 87 4.82 0.96 1.39
C ALA A 87 5.07 0.01 0.22
N VAL A 88 6.20 0.15 -0.46
CA VAL A 88 6.62 -0.76 -1.53
C VAL A 88 6.94 -2.15 -0.97
N ASP A 89 7.71 -2.22 0.11
CA ASP A 89 8.18 -3.50 0.68
C ASP A 89 7.06 -4.33 1.30
N ARG A 90 6.11 -3.68 1.97
CA ARG A 90 5.00 -4.36 2.67
C ARG A 90 3.71 -4.39 1.85
N GLN A 91 3.67 -3.71 0.71
CA GLN A 91 2.44 -3.49 -0.07
C GLN A 91 1.30 -2.92 0.79
N VAL A 92 1.63 -1.99 1.70
CA VAL A 92 0.67 -1.32 2.59
C VAL A 92 0.89 0.17 2.48
N TRP A 93 -0.13 0.90 2.07
CA TRP A 93 -0.02 2.35 1.95
C TRP A 93 0.09 3.04 3.32
N PRO A 94 0.73 4.22 3.41
CA PRO A 94 0.79 4.99 4.66
C PRO A 94 -0.58 5.37 5.24
N HIS A 95 -1.61 5.46 4.40
CA HIS A 95 -2.99 5.75 4.83
C HIS A 95 -3.78 4.50 5.23
N GLN A 96 -3.22 3.30 5.06
CA GLN A 96 -3.83 2.05 5.48
C GLN A 96 -3.35 1.66 6.87
N HIS A 97 -4.16 0.87 7.58
CA HIS A 97 -3.79 0.44 8.93
C HIS A 97 -2.55 -0.48 8.90
N SER A 98 -1.56 -0.18 9.75
CA SER A 98 -0.27 -0.88 9.81
C SER A 98 -0.38 -2.41 9.98
N LEU A 99 -1.46 -2.91 10.60
CA LEU A 99 -1.71 -4.34 10.74
C LEU A 99 -2.02 -5.06 9.41
N ARG A 100 -2.29 -4.35 8.31
CA ARG A 100 -2.51 -4.99 6.99
C ARG A 100 -1.32 -5.80 6.50
N GLN A 101 -0.13 -5.60 7.08
CA GLN A 101 1.04 -6.46 6.87
C GLN A 101 0.84 -7.92 7.35
N PHE A 102 -0.17 -8.18 8.18
CA PHE A 102 -0.53 -9.49 8.72
C PHE A 102 -1.86 -9.99 8.12
N ASP A 103 -2.07 -9.73 6.84
CA ASP A 103 -3.25 -10.18 6.07
C ASP A 103 -3.61 -11.66 6.24
N ASN A 104 -2.62 -12.52 6.46
CA ASN A 104 -2.80 -13.97 6.68
C ASN A 104 -3.29 -14.33 8.09
N HIS A 105 -3.29 -13.40 9.03
CA HIS A 105 -3.64 -13.64 10.44
C HIS A 105 -4.94 -12.95 10.87
N LEU A 106 -5.45 -12.00 10.07
CA LEU A 106 -6.59 -11.17 10.43
C LEU A 106 -7.59 -11.10 9.28
N SER A 107 -8.87 -11.21 9.59
CA SER A 107 -9.94 -11.08 8.60
C SER A 107 -10.03 -9.65 8.05
N ALA A 108 -10.44 -9.53 6.79
CA ALA A 108 -10.74 -8.24 6.14
C ALA A 108 -11.75 -7.39 6.93
N GLU A 109 -12.67 -8.02 7.67
CA GLU A 109 -13.63 -7.32 8.53
C GLU A 109 -12.94 -6.59 9.68
N ILE A 110 -11.90 -7.19 10.27
CA ILE A 110 -11.14 -6.59 11.38
C ILE A 110 -10.39 -5.36 10.85
N PHE A 111 -9.75 -5.46 9.69
CA PHE A 111 -9.08 -4.31 9.08
C PHE A 111 -10.04 -3.16 8.79
N ARG A 112 -11.24 -3.46 8.27
CA ARG A 112 -12.23 -2.43 7.99
C ARG A 112 -12.66 -1.70 9.27
N LYS A 113 -12.89 -2.43 10.36
CA LYS A 113 -13.26 -1.84 11.66
C LYS A 113 -12.13 -1.00 12.26
N LEU A 114 -10.89 -1.47 12.15
CA LEU A 114 -9.71 -0.74 12.63
C LEU A 114 -9.51 0.57 11.87
N GLU A 115 -9.69 0.55 10.54
CA GLU A 115 -9.62 1.73 9.68
C GLU A 115 -10.79 2.69 9.93
N GLU A 116 -12.02 2.19 10.08
CA GLU A 116 -13.21 2.98 10.43
C GLU A 116 -13.07 3.69 11.78
N CYS A 117 -12.41 3.05 12.75
CA CYS A 117 -12.22 3.59 14.09
C CYS A 117 -10.97 4.47 14.24
N GLY A 118 -10.13 4.58 13.20
CA GLY A 118 -8.88 5.35 13.24
C GLY A 118 -7.99 4.95 14.44
N ALA A 119 -8.05 3.68 14.85
CA ALA A 119 -7.22 3.17 15.92
C ALA A 119 -5.78 3.06 15.41
N ASP A 120 -4.83 3.69 16.10
CA ASP A 120 -3.41 3.50 15.81
C ASP A 120 -2.84 2.35 16.66
N LEU A 121 -1.72 1.77 16.24
CA LEU A 121 -1.03 0.68 16.92
C LEU A 121 -0.74 0.99 18.38
N ASP A 122 -0.35 2.22 18.69
CA ASP A 122 -0.05 2.64 20.07
C ASP A 122 -1.29 2.54 20.95
N ARG A 123 -2.46 2.95 20.44
CA ARG A 123 -3.73 2.84 21.16
C ARG A 123 -4.13 1.38 21.35
N LEU A 124 -3.90 0.52 20.35
CA LEU A 124 -4.14 -0.92 20.45
C LEU A 124 -3.22 -1.57 21.49
N PHE A 125 -1.96 -1.15 21.57
CA PHE A 125 -0.97 -1.69 22.51
C PHE A 125 -1.28 -1.30 23.96
N GLU A 126 -1.78 -0.08 24.17
CA GLU A 126 -2.21 0.40 25.50
C GLU A 126 -3.54 -0.20 25.96
N THR A 127 -4.30 -0.83 25.06
CA THR A 127 -5.59 -1.44 25.38
C THR A 127 -5.40 -2.83 25.99
N GLU A 128 -5.90 -3.06 27.21
CA GLU A 128 -5.92 -4.39 27.83
C GLU A 128 -6.70 -5.42 26.98
N GLU A 129 -6.35 -6.71 27.05
CA GLU A 129 -6.95 -7.80 26.25
C GLU A 129 -8.49 -7.79 26.20
N LYS A 130 -9.14 -7.42 27.31
CA LYS A 130 -10.62 -7.31 27.39
C LYS A 130 -11.17 -6.12 26.60
N GLY A 131 -10.40 -5.05 26.46
CA GLY A 131 -10.72 -3.86 25.67
C GLY A 131 -10.48 -4.06 24.17
N ILE A 132 -9.54 -4.92 23.76
CA ILE A 132 -9.29 -5.23 22.33
C ILE A 132 -10.51 -5.92 21.70
N GLY A 133 -11.12 -6.88 22.41
CA GLY A 133 -12.42 -7.44 22.02
C GLY A 133 -13.54 -6.40 22.06
N GLY A 134 -13.43 -5.42 22.97
CA GLY A 134 -14.29 -4.24 23.08
C GLY A 134 -14.25 -3.34 21.85
N ILE A 135 -13.08 -3.01 21.29
CA ILE A 135 -12.94 -2.17 20.09
C ILE A 135 -13.70 -2.79 18.91
N ASN A 136 -13.60 -4.12 18.73
CA ASN A 136 -14.36 -4.84 17.70
C ASN A 136 -15.89 -4.76 17.88
N SER A 137 -16.38 -4.51 19.10
CA SER A 137 -17.81 -4.40 19.43
C SER A 137 -18.31 -2.94 19.58
N VAL A 138 -17.44 -2.01 19.99
CA VAL A 138 -17.71 -0.57 20.11
C VAL A 138 -17.79 0.07 18.72
N CYS A 139 -16.90 -0.29 17.79
CA CYS A 139 -16.99 0.15 16.39
C CYS A 139 -18.30 -0.29 15.72
N THR A 140 -18.85 -1.46 16.07
CA THR A 140 -20.17 -1.90 15.57
C THR A 140 -21.35 -1.17 16.21
N LYS A 141 -21.20 -0.64 17.43
CA LYS A 141 -22.25 0.09 18.16
C LYS A 141 -22.29 1.59 17.86
N GLY A 142 -21.29 2.14 17.17
CA GLY A 142 -21.26 3.55 16.75
C GLY A 142 -22.27 3.95 15.67
N ARG A 143 -23.07 3.02 15.11
CA ARG A 143 -24.15 3.33 14.16
C ARG A 143 -25.47 3.75 14.83
N GLY A 144 -25.38 4.54 15.90
CA GLY A 144 -26.54 5.10 16.58
C GLY A 144 -26.17 6.42 17.24
N CYS A 145 -26.54 7.52 16.57
CA CYS A 145 -26.71 8.90 17.05
C CYS A 145 -25.74 9.95 16.49
N SER A 146 -26.38 11.00 15.94
CA SER A 146 -25.92 12.35 15.57
C SER A 146 -25.31 12.47 14.15
N PHE A 147 -25.96 13.06 13.13
CA PHE A 147 -27.16 13.90 12.99
C PHE A 147 -28.05 13.42 11.82
#